data_AF-A0A358PBP3-F1
#
_entry.id   AF-A0A358PBP3-F1
#
_cell.length_a   1.000
_cell.length_b   1.000
_cell.length_c   1.000
_cell.angle_alpha   90.00
_cell.angle_beta   90.00
_cell.angle_gamma   90.00
#
_symmetry.space_group_name_H-M   'P 1'
#
loop_
_entity.id
_entity.type
_entity.pdbx_description
1 polymer ?
#
loop_
_entity_poly.entity_id
_entity_poly.type
_entity_poly.pdbx_seq_one_letter_code
_entity_poly.pdbx_strand_id
1 'polypeptide(L)'
;MDYDADLQPFVDKFTSIYARADEKHDAATCPVEDADLMTMRGIEIGHIFYFGTKYSAAMGAVVSGPDGKNVPVHMGSYGIGVSRLVGGIIEASHDEKGIIWPDSVAPFGVAVVNLKPGDAVCDATSQSLYDALAVAGCDPLIDDRDERPGAKLAAMDLIGIPWQIVVGPRGMDNGVVEVKRRKTGETKEVSPEVALTMVCAKS
;
A
#
# COMPACT_ATOMS: atom_id res chain seq x y z
N MET A 1 13.86 3.66 -17.98
CA MET A 1 15.19 3.24 -17.51
C MET A 1 16.05 3.06 -18.74
N ASP A 2 17.15 3.78 -18.81
CA ASP A 2 18.17 3.56 -19.83
C ASP A 2 19.05 2.41 -19.33
N TYR A 3 18.97 1.27 -20.01
CA TYR A 3 19.73 0.07 -19.63
C TYR A 3 21.16 0.07 -20.21
N ASP A 4 21.47 1.04 -21.07
CA ASP A 4 22.79 1.24 -21.67
C ASP A 4 23.61 2.30 -20.90
N ALA A 5 22.98 3.01 -19.97
CA ALA A 5 23.62 3.98 -19.09
C ALA A 5 24.42 3.31 -17.96
N ASP A 6 25.41 4.03 -17.44
CA ASP A 6 26.17 3.62 -16.26
C ASP A 6 25.24 3.47 -15.04
N LEU A 7 25.17 2.25 -14.50
CA LEU A 7 24.38 1.92 -13.31
C LEU A 7 25.11 2.25 -12.01
N GLN A 8 26.40 2.62 -12.06
CA GLN A 8 27.21 2.89 -10.88
C GLN A 8 26.58 3.95 -9.95
N PRO A 9 26.02 5.08 -10.44
CA PRO A 9 25.37 6.06 -9.56
C PRO A 9 24.17 5.48 -8.79
N PHE A 10 23.46 4.50 -9.38
CA PHE A 10 22.37 3.81 -8.69
C PHE A 10 22.92 2.86 -7.63
N VAL A 11 23.93 2.06 -7.98
CA VAL A 11 24.59 1.16 -7.03
C VAL A 11 25.14 1.94 -5.84
N ASP A 12 25.88 3.03 -6.09
CA ASP A 12 26.45 3.90 -5.05
C ASP A 12 25.36 4.45 -4.13
N LYS A 13 24.25 4.93 -4.71
CA LYS A 13 23.12 5.42 -3.93
C LYS A 13 22.55 4.34 -3.00
N PHE A 14 22.26 3.14 -3.50
CA PHE A 14 21.64 2.06 -2.70
C PHE A 14 22.61 1.37 -1.74
N THR A 15 23.92 1.49 -1.96
CA THR A 15 24.97 0.92 -1.11
C THR A 15 25.63 1.94 -0.18
N SER A 16 25.23 3.22 -0.27
CA SER A 16 25.75 4.30 0.57
C SER A 16 25.48 4.12 2.06
N ILE A 17 24.45 3.35 2.43
CA ILE A 17 24.09 3.05 3.82
C ILE A 17 24.48 1.60 4.12
N TYR A 18 25.20 1.41 5.24
CA TYR A 18 25.48 0.08 5.76
C TYR A 18 24.21 -0.53 6.35
N ALA A 19 23.58 -1.44 5.62
CA ALA A 19 22.47 -2.25 6.09
C ALA A 19 22.77 -3.73 5.85
N ARG A 20 22.73 -4.54 6.92
CA ARG A 20 22.98 -5.99 6.87
C ARG A 20 21.96 -6.71 7.74
N ALA A 21 21.53 -7.89 7.28
CA ALA A 21 20.87 -8.85 8.17
C ALA A 21 21.89 -9.39 9.17
N ASP A 22 21.44 -9.84 10.33
CA ASP A 22 22.30 -10.34 11.42
C ASP A 22 23.31 -11.39 10.93
N GLU A 23 22.86 -12.31 10.06
CA GLU A 23 23.70 -13.37 9.47
C GLU A 23 24.83 -12.86 8.55
N LYS A 24 24.73 -11.60 8.09
CA LYS A 24 25.67 -10.96 7.15
C LYS A 24 26.44 -9.81 7.78
N HIS A 25 26.15 -9.44 9.02
CA HIS A 25 26.92 -8.46 9.76
C HIS A 25 28.16 -9.14 10.36
N ASP A 26 29.32 -8.54 10.14
CA ASP A 26 30.59 -8.93 10.74
C ASP A 26 31.21 -7.69 11.37
N ALA A 27 31.27 -7.66 12.71
CA ALA A 27 31.80 -6.55 13.47
C ALA A 27 33.28 -6.27 13.16
N ALA A 28 34.05 -7.30 12.78
CA ALA A 28 35.47 -7.15 12.48
C ALA A 28 35.73 -6.40 11.15
N THR A 29 34.74 -6.39 10.26
CA THR A 29 34.83 -5.76 8.92
C THR A 29 33.78 -4.68 8.72
N CYS A 30 33.07 -4.27 9.77
CA CYS A 30 32.08 -3.21 9.70
C CYS A 30 32.76 -1.85 9.48
N PRO A 31 32.40 -1.09 8.43
CA PRO A 31 32.97 0.23 8.16
C PRO A 31 32.30 1.35 8.97
N VAL A 32 31.37 1.03 9.86
CA VAL A 32 30.58 1.98 10.66
C VAL A 32 30.93 1.77 12.13
N GLU A 33 31.12 2.87 12.85
CA GLU A 33 31.39 2.85 14.29
C GLU A 33 30.20 2.28 15.06
N ASP A 34 30.44 1.52 16.13
CA ASP A 34 29.40 0.87 16.92
C ASP A 34 28.34 1.85 17.46
N ALA A 35 28.74 3.10 17.75
CA ALA A 35 27.84 4.14 18.25
C ALA A 35 26.83 4.64 17.20
N ASP A 36 27.13 4.45 15.91
CA ASP A 36 26.28 4.85 14.78
C ASP A 36 25.46 3.68 14.22
N LEU A 37 25.64 2.47 14.77
CA LEU A 37 24.86 1.29 14.40
C LEU A 37 23.52 1.25 15.12
N MET A 38 22.49 0.83 14.38
CA MET A 38 21.14 0.65 14.91
C MET A 38 20.62 -0.73 14.53
N THR A 39 20.12 -1.46 15.52
CA THR A 39 19.49 -2.77 15.32
C THR A 39 17.97 -2.62 15.39
N MET A 40 17.28 -3.17 14.39
CA MET A 40 15.82 -3.21 14.35
C MET A 40 15.34 -4.60 13.94
N ARG A 41 14.09 -4.91 14.30
CA ARG A 41 13.40 -6.11 13.79
C ARG A 41 12.82 -5.79 12.42
N GLY A 42 13.05 -6.66 11.44
CA GLY A 42 12.53 -6.54 10.09
C GLY A 42 11.73 -7.77 9.67
N ILE A 43 10.75 -7.57 8.79
CA ILE A 43 10.07 -8.66 8.09
C ILE A 43 10.67 -8.72 6.69
N GLU A 44 11.30 -9.85 6.33
CA GLU A 44 11.81 -10.05 4.99
C GLU A 44 10.65 -10.25 4.00
N ILE A 45 10.31 -9.19 3.25
CA ILE A 45 9.26 -9.20 2.23
C ILE A 45 9.78 -9.59 0.84
N GLY A 46 11.10 -9.62 0.64
CA GLY A 46 11.72 -10.01 -0.61
C GLY A 46 13.21 -10.24 -0.48
N HIS A 47 13.77 -10.96 -1.44
CA HIS A 47 15.18 -11.36 -1.48
C HIS A 47 15.67 -11.38 -2.91
N ILE A 48 16.91 -10.94 -3.12
CA ILE A 48 17.61 -11.01 -4.40
C ILE A 48 18.82 -11.92 -4.28
N PHE A 49 19.00 -12.82 -5.24
CA PHE A 49 20.15 -13.73 -5.28
C PHE A 49 20.90 -13.58 -6.59
N TYR A 50 22.22 -13.58 -6.50
CA TYR A 50 23.09 -13.80 -7.65
C TYR A 50 23.67 -15.20 -7.58
N PHE A 51 23.32 -16.05 -8.54
CA PHE A 51 23.74 -17.45 -8.58
C PHE A 51 24.99 -17.67 -9.44
N GLY A 52 25.43 -16.65 -10.19
CA GLY A 52 26.44 -16.81 -11.22
C GLY A 52 26.04 -17.92 -12.18
N THR A 53 26.90 -18.91 -12.36
CA THR A 53 26.67 -20.03 -13.29
C THR A 53 26.24 -21.33 -12.61
N LYS A 54 25.90 -21.29 -11.31
CA LYS A 54 25.61 -22.50 -10.49
C LYS A 54 24.60 -23.43 -11.16
N TYR A 55 23.48 -22.90 -11.65
CA TYR A 55 22.43 -23.69 -12.30
C TYR A 55 22.68 -23.90 -13.78
N SER A 56 23.11 -22.85 -14.49
CA SER A 56 23.31 -22.91 -15.94
C SER A 56 24.41 -23.90 -16.34
N ALA A 57 25.51 -23.97 -15.59
CA ALA A 57 26.58 -24.93 -15.82
C ALA A 57 26.10 -26.38 -15.60
N ALA A 58 25.33 -26.62 -14.53
CA ALA A 58 24.82 -27.95 -14.21
C ALA A 58 23.74 -28.43 -15.19
N MET A 59 22.93 -27.52 -15.75
CA MET A 59 21.81 -27.82 -16.64
C MET A 59 22.16 -27.71 -18.13
N GLY A 60 23.38 -27.29 -18.48
CA GLY A 60 23.80 -27.08 -19.87
C GLY A 60 23.16 -25.86 -20.54
N ALA A 61 22.70 -24.87 -19.78
CA ALA A 61 22.13 -23.64 -20.32
C ALA A 61 23.24 -22.68 -20.76
N VAL A 62 23.64 -22.79 -22.02
CA VAL A 62 24.74 -22.01 -22.62
C VAL A 62 24.25 -21.12 -23.76
N VAL A 63 24.96 -20.02 -23.99
CA VAL A 63 24.77 -19.12 -25.14
C VAL A 63 26.11 -18.90 -25.84
N SER A 64 26.11 -18.65 -27.15
CA SER A 64 27.34 -18.33 -27.88
C SER A 64 27.72 -16.87 -27.64
N GLY A 65 28.94 -16.64 -27.15
CA GLY A 65 29.50 -15.31 -26.97
C GLY A 65 29.99 -14.69 -28.27
N PRO A 66 30.44 -13.41 -28.24
CA PRO A 66 30.97 -12.72 -29.42
C PRO A 66 32.20 -13.39 -30.06
N ASP A 67 32.94 -14.19 -29.30
CA ASP A 67 34.08 -14.97 -29.79
C ASP A 67 33.67 -16.36 -30.35
N GLY A 68 32.36 -16.64 -30.43
CA GLY A 68 31.79 -17.90 -30.90
C GLY A 68 31.84 -19.04 -29.87
N LYS A 69 32.36 -18.81 -28.65
CA LYS A 69 32.41 -19.84 -27.61
C LYS A 69 31.11 -19.89 -26.82
N ASN A 70 30.70 -21.10 -26.46
CA ASN A 70 29.56 -21.30 -25.59
C ASN A 70 29.95 -20.97 -24.14
N VAL A 71 29.23 -20.02 -23.54
CA VAL A 71 29.39 -19.61 -22.15
C VAL A 71 28.11 -19.93 -21.37
N PRO A 72 28.19 -20.48 -20.14
CA PRO A 72 27.02 -20.64 -19.29
C PRO A 72 26.38 -19.29 -18.96
N VAL A 73 25.05 -19.23 -18.96
CA VAL A 73 24.32 -18.01 -18.64
C VAL A 73 24.53 -17.63 -17.17
N HIS A 74 24.85 -16.37 -16.88
CA HIS A 74 24.84 -15.87 -15.51
C HIS A 74 23.40 -15.62 -15.04
N MET A 75 23.06 -16.14 -13.87
CA MET A 75 21.70 -16.15 -13.36
C MET A 75 21.60 -15.37 -12.05
N GLY A 76 20.46 -14.73 -11.86
CA GLY A 76 19.98 -14.23 -10.59
C GLY A 76 18.50 -14.54 -10.42
N SER A 77 17.99 -14.42 -9.20
CA SER A 77 16.56 -14.51 -8.91
C SER A 77 16.13 -13.38 -8.00
N TYR A 78 14.92 -12.89 -8.22
CA TYR A 78 14.34 -11.79 -7.47
C TYR A 78 12.98 -12.25 -6.99
N GLY A 79 12.83 -12.42 -5.68
CA GLY A 79 11.62 -12.92 -5.05
C GLY A 79 10.98 -11.86 -4.17
N ILE A 80 9.66 -11.68 -4.30
CA ILE A 80 8.84 -10.90 -3.37
C ILE A 80 7.76 -11.83 -2.82
N GLY A 81 7.63 -11.91 -1.51
CA GLY A 81 6.57 -12.63 -0.84
C GLY A 81 5.28 -11.84 -0.87
N VAL A 82 4.54 -11.86 -1.98
CA VAL A 82 3.33 -11.04 -2.18
C VAL A 82 2.31 -11.20 -1.04
N SER A 83 2.01 -12.43 -0.62
CA SER A 83 1.10 -12.66 0.50
C SER A 83 1.67 -12.20 1.85
N ARG A 84 3.00 -12.29 2.03
CA ARG A 84 3.69 -11.79 3.23
C ARG A 84 3.71 -10.26 3.28
N LEU A 85 3.80 -9.60 2.12
CA LEU A 85 3.80 -8.15 2.00
C LEU A 85 2.52 -7.55 2.58
N VAL A 86 1.36 -8.17 2.35
CA VAL A 86 0.09 -7.73 2.94
C VAL A 86 0.18 -7.67 4.48
N GLY A 87 0.65 -8.75 5.11
CA GLY A 87 0.86 -8.78 6.56
C GLY A 87 1.93 -7.78 7.04
N GLY A 88 3.01 -7.63 6.26
CA GLY A 88 4.06 -6.64 6.57
C GLY A 88 3.58 -5.19 6.52
N ILE A 89 2.66 -4.86 5.60
CA ILE A 89 2.04 -3.53 5.54
C ILE A 89 1.16 -3.30 6.76
N ILE A 90 0.33 -4.28 7.14
CA ILE A 90 -0.53 -4.16 8.32
C ILE A 90 0.30 -4.00 9.60
N GLU A 91 1.35 -4.82 9.78
CA GLU A 91 2.25 -4.72 10.94
C GLU A 91 2.90 -3.33 11.03
N ALA A 92 3.32 -2.77 9.90
CA ALA A 92 3.96 -1.46 9.85
C ALA A 92 2.98 -0.28 9.91
N SER A 93 1.69 -0.50 9.64
CA SER A 93 0.70 0.57 9.41
C SER A 93 -0.68 0.18 9.91
N HIS A 94 -0.85 0.25 11.24
CA HIS A 94 -2.12 0.05 11.93
C HIS A 94 -2.19 0.92 13.20
N ASP A 95 -3.38 1.02 13.78
CA ASP A 95 -3.60 1.55 15.12
C ASP A 95 -4.57 0.65 15.91
N GLU A 96 -4.99 1.08 17.10
CA GLU A 96 -5.92 0.33 17.96
C GLU A 96 -7.29 0.07 17.31
N LYS A 97 -7.67 0.85 16.28
CA LYS A 97 -8.96 0.72 15.58
C LYS A 97 -8.88 -0.20 14.38
N GLY A 98 -7.70 -0.46 13.85
CA GLY A 98 -7.49 -1.39 12.73
C GLY A 98 -6.42 -0.95 11.74
N ILE A 99 -6.58 -1.38 10.50
CA ILE A 99 -5.57 -1.23 9.45
C ILE A 99 -5.51 0.23 8.97
N ILE A 100 -4.32 0.70 8.62
CA ILE A 100 -4.10 1.96 7.89
C ILE A 100 -3.39 1.63 6.59
N TRP A 101 -4.14 1.46 5.50
CA TRP A 101 -3.53 1.16 4.21
C TRP A 101 -2.81 2.36 3.60
N PRO A 102 -1.66 2.16 2.92
CA PRO A 102 -1.24 3.07 1.87
C PRO A 102 -2.28 3.08 0.74
N ASP A 103 -2.61 4.26 0.22
CA ASP A 103 -3.74 4.44 -0.71
C ASP A 103 -3.61 3.57 -1.97
N SER A 104 -2.39 3.32 -2.45
CA SER A 104 -2.12 2.52 -3.66
C SER A 104 -2.44 1.02 -3.53
N VAL A 105 -2.64 0.52 -2.30
CA VAL A 105 -2.86 -0.90 -2.01
C VAL A 105 -4.08 -1.14 -1.11
N ALA A 106 -4.85 -0.09 -0.82
CA ALA A 106 -6.09 -0.22 -0.08
C ALA A 106 -7.09 -1.07 -0.89
N PRO A 107 -7.95 -1.87 -0.23
CA PRO A 107 -8.93 -2.71 -0.92
C PRO A 107 -10.02 -1.92 -1.64
N PHE A 108 -10.28 -0.69 -1.16
CA PHE A 108 -11.15 0.32 -1.75
C PHE A 108 -10.56 1.69 -1.43
N GLY A 109 -10.75 2.68 -2.29
CA GLY A 109 -10.25 4.03 -2.08
C GLY A 109 -11.10 4.83 -1.09
N VAL A 110 -12.41 4.58 -1.08
CA VAL A 110 -13.39 5.34 -0.30
C VAL A 110 -14.58 4.47 0.11
N ALA A 111 -15.11 4.68 1.31
CA ALA A 111 -16.34 4.05 1.79
C ALA A 111 -17.46 5.10 1.91
N VAL A 112 -18.62 4.83 1.33
CA VAL A 112 -19.86 5.58 1.56
C VAL A 112 -20.66 4.86 2.64
N VAL A 113 -20.83 5.47 3.80
CA VAL A 113 -21.46 4.85 4.97
C VAL A 113 -22.84 5.47 5.19
N ASN A 114 -23.89 4.72 4.87
CA ASN A 114 -25.27 5.16 5.10
C ASN A 114 -25.68 4.86 6.55
N LEU A 115 -25.88 5.90 7.37
CA LEU A 115 -26.24 5.75 8.78
C LEU A 115 -27.73 5.47 9.02
N LYS A 116 -28.58 5.61 8.01
CA LYS A 116 -30.03 5.36 8.12
C LYS A 116 -30.58 4.73 6.84
N PRO A 117 -30.25 3.46 6.55
CA PRO A 117 -30.83 2.73 5.43
C PRO A 117 -32.36 2.72 5.50
N GLY A 118 -33.02 2.87 4.35
CA GLY A 118 -34.48 2.98 4.25
C GLY A 118 -35.01 4.41 4.40
N ASP A 119 -34.15 5.36 4.75
CA ASP A 119 -34.47 6.80 4.65
C ASP A 119 -34.22 7.27 3.22
N ALA A 120 -35.29 7.74 2.55
CA ALA A 120 -35.25 8.06 1.12
C ALA A 120 -34.15 9.07 0.73
N VAL A 121 -33.84 10.04 1.61
CA VAL A 121 -32.81 11.04 1.34
C VAL A 121 -31.42 10.41 1.53
N CYS A 122 -31.19 9.69 2.63
CA CYS A 122 -29.90 9.05 2.88
C CYS A 122 -29.57 7.97 1.84
N ASP A 123 -30.55 7.17 1.43
CA ASP A 123 -30.39 6.12 0.42
C ASP A 123 -30.04 6.74 -0.95
N ALA A 124 -30.79 7.76 -1.38
CA ALA A 124 -30.56 8.42 -2.66
C ALA A 124 -29.18 9.11 -2.71
N THR A 125 -28.81 9.82 -1.64
CA THR A 125 -27.49 10.49 -1.58
C THR A 125 -26.34 9.49 -1.53
N SER A 126 -26.47 8.40 -0.75
CA SER A 126 -25.43 7.37 -0.67
C SER A 126 -25.22 6.68 -2.01
N GLN A 127 -26.30 6.32 -2.70
CA GLN A 127 -26.23 5.70 -4.03
C GLN A 127 -25.63 6.68 -5.06
N SER A 128 -26.08 7.95 -5.06
CA SER A 128 -25.56 8.96 -5.99
C SER A 128 -24.07 9.22 -5.80
N LEU A 129 -23.58 9.23 -4.56
CA LEU A 129 -22.16 9.36 -4.26
C LEU A 129 -21.38 8.13 -4.74
N TYR A 130 -21.87 6.93 -4.43
CA TYR A 130 -21.25 5.68 -4.89
C TYR A 130 -21.09 5.67 -6.42
N ASP A 131 -22.16 5.96 -7.17
CA ASP A 131 -22.14 5.97 -8.63
C ASP A 131 -21.16 7.03 -9.18
N ALA A 132 -21.16 8.23 -8.61
CA ALA A 132 -20.26 9.30 -9.03
C ALA A 132 -18.78 8.97 -8.75
N LEU A 133 -18.48 8.37 -7.59
CA LEU A 133 -17.14 7.93 -7.21
C LEU A 133 -16.65 6.79 -8.11
N ALA A 134 -17.54 5.86 -8.48
CA ALA A 134 -17.23 4.77 -9.39
C ALA A 134 -16.89 5.31 -10.79
N VAL A 135 -17.68 6.26 -11.30
CA VAL A 135 -17.41 6.93 -12.58
C VAL A 135 -16.09 7.71 -12.54
N ALA A 136 -15.75 8.31 -11.40
CA ALA A 136 -14.48 9.01 -11.20
C ALA A 136 -13.27 8.08 -11.03
N GLY A 137 -13.48 6.76 -10.91
CA GLY A 137 -12.42 5.76 -10.76
C GLY A 137 -11.83 5.69 -9.35
N CYS A 138 -12.58 6.10 -8.32
CA CYS A 138 -12.11 6.19 -6.93
C CYS A 138 -12.32 4.91 -6.11
N ASP A 139 -12.73 3.83 -6.78
CA ASP A 139 -12.95 2.48 -6.22
C ASP A 139 -13.76 2.48 -4.91
N PRO A 140 -15.06 2.87 -4.98
CA PRO A 140 -15.89 3.02 -3.80
C PRO A 140 -16.43 1.69 -3.26
N LEU A 141 -16.58 1.62 -1.94
CA LEU A 141 -17.44 0.68 -1.22
C LEU A 141 -18.67 1.44 -0.69
N ILE A 142 -19.84 0.81 -0.65
CA ILE A 142 -21.03 1.32 0.06
C ILE A 142 -21.41 0.38 1.21
N ASP A 143 -21.65 0.94 2.40
CA ASP A 143 -22.18 0.22 3.57
C ASP A 143 -23.64 0.62 3.81
N ASP A 144 -24.55 -0.08 3.15
CA ASP A 144 -26.01 0.07 3.18
C ASP A 144 -26.72 -0.94 4.10
N ARG A 145 -25.95 -1.76 4.84
CA ARG A 145 -26.49 -2.80 5.74
C ARG A 145 -27.43 -2.22 6.80
N ASP A 146 -28.47 -2.95 7.19
CA ASP A 146 -29.33 -2.54 8.31
C ASP A 146 -28.65 -2.85 9.67
N GLU A 147 -27.67 -2.01 10.01
CA GLU A 147 -26.81 -2.14 11.19
C GLU A 147 -26.67 -0.81 11.93
N ARG A 148 -26.31 -0.87 13.21
CA ARG A 148 -26.16 0.33 14.04
C ARG A 148 -25.04 1.24 13.49
N PRO A 149 -25.23 2.58 13.47
CA PRO A 149 -24.21 3.53 13.01
C PRO A 149 -22.81 3.28 13.57
N GLY A 150 -22.70 3.06 14.89
CA GLY A 150 -21.43 2.80 15.54
C GLY A 150 -20.75 1.51 15.06
N ALA A 151 -21.53 0.47 14.74
CA ALA A 151 -20.99 -0.79 14.21
C ALA A 151 -20.45 -0.63 12.78
N LYS A 152 -21.14 0.15 11.95
CA LYS A 152 -20.66 0.49 10.59
C LYS A 152 -19.36 1.27 10.63
N LEU A 153 -19.30 2.35 11.41
CA LEU A 153 -18.10 3.17 11.53
C LEU A 153 -16.91 2.39 12.09
N ALA A 154 -17.13 1.54 13.09
CA ALA A 154 -16.10 0.65 13.63
C ALA A 154 -15.62 -0.36 12.58
N ALA A 155 -16.52 -0.92 11.77
CA ALA A 155 -16.15 -1.83 10.69
C ALA A 155 -15.28 -1.13 9.64
N MET A 156 -15.63 0.10 9.23
CA MET A 156 -14.86 0.88 8.25
C MET A 156 -13.47 1.26 8.78
N ASP A 157 -13.37 1.60 10.08
CA ASP A 157 -12.09 1.85 10.74
C ASP A 157 -11.23 0.58 10.82
N LEU A 158 -11.86 -0.58 11.07
CA LEU A 158 -11.19 -1.87 11.19
C LEU A 158 -10.59 -2.35 9.87
N ILE A 159 -11.38 -2.33 8.79
CA ILE A 159 -10.91 -2.74 7.44
C ILE A 159 -9.94 -1.72 6.83
N GLY A 160 -9.93 -0.48 7.34
CA GLY A 160 -8.90 0.51 7.06
C GLY A 160 -9.07 1.30 5.77
N ILE A 161 -10.31 1.47 5.26
CA ILE A 161 -10.53 2.21 4.02
C ILE A 161 -10.06 3.66 4.17
N PRO A 162 -9.21 4.19 3.24
CA PRO A 162 -8.51 5.46 3.44
C PRO A 162 -9.45 6.66 3.64
N TRP A 163 -10.52 6.74 2.86
CA TRP A 163 -11.54 7.78 2.96
C TRP A 163 -12.89 7.20 3.36
N GLN A 164 -13.63 7.90 4.23
CA GLN A 164 -15.00 7.54 4.58
C GLN A 164 -15.89 8.76 4.39
N ILE A 165 -16.99 8.61 3.65
CA ILE A 165 -18.04 9.62 3.48
C ILE A 165 -19.27 9.10 4.22
N VAL A 166 -19.61 9.75 5.33
CA VAL A 166 -20.68 9.35 6.22
C VAL A 166 -21.92 10.16 5.89
N VAL A 167 -22.97 9.45 5.48
CA VAL A 167 -24.28 10.02 5.10
C VAL A 167 -25.26 9.72 6.22
N GLY A 168 -25.76 10.76 6.89
CA GLY A 168 -26.71 10.60 7.99
C GLY A 168 -27.77 11.69 8.00
N PRO A 169 -28.92 11.45 8.64
CA PRO A 169 -30.09 12.33 8.54
C PRO A 169 -29.79 13.76 8.99
N ARG A 170 -29.02 13.93 10.08
CA ARG A 170 -28.65 15.27 10.59
C ARG A 170 -27.78 16.07 9.61
N GLY A 171 -26.89 15.40 8.89
CA GLY A 171 -26.07 16.05 7.87
C GLY A 171 -26.94 16.41 6.67
N MET A 172 -27.81 15.48 6.26
CA MET A 172 -28.73 15.70 5.13
C MET A 172 -29.73 16.84 5.37
N ASP A 173 -30.18 17.05 6.61
CA ASP A 173 -31.01 18.21 6.98
C ASP A 173 -30.30 19.56 6.70
N ASN A 174 -28.96 19.57 6.75
CA ASN A 174 -28.12 20.73 6.49
C ASN A 174 -27.48 20.70 5.09
N GLY A 175 -27.77 19.69 4.26
CA GLY A 175 -27.18 19.51 2.94
C GLY A 175 -25.69 19.13 2.95
N VAL A 176 -25.20 18.50 4.02
CA VAL A 176 -23.78 18.12 4.17
C VAL A 176 -23.61 16.63 4.48
N VAL A 177 -22.40 16.13 4.18
CA VAL A 177 -21.89 14.81 4.58
C VAL A 177 -20.60 15.00 5.36
N GLU A 178 -20.28 14.05 6.25
CA GLU A 178 -19.00 14.04 6.96
C GLU A 178 -17.97 13.24 6.15
N VAL A 179 -16.83 13.84 5.85
CA VAL A 179 -15.69 13.18 5.20
C VAL A 179 -14.58 12.98 6.21
N LYS A 180 -14.12 11.74 6.36
CA LYS A 180 -13.06 11.34 7.29
C LYS A 180 -11.87 10.76 6.55
N ARG A 181 -10.65 11.15 6.96
CA ARG A 181 -9.41 10.49 6.54
C ARG A 181 -8.97 9.48 7.59
N ARG A 182 -8.95 8.19 7.24
CA ARG A 182 -8.64 7.09 8.18
C ARG A 182 -7.27 7.21 8.84
N LYS A 183 -6.25 7.65 8.09
CA LYS A 183 -4.87 7.78 8.57
C LYS A 183 -4.69 8.84 9.65
N THR A 184 -5.39 9.97 9.55
CA THR A 184 -5.21 11.13 10.45
C THR A 184 -6.34 11.24 11.48
N GLY A 185 -7.50 10.62 11.21
CA GLY A 185 -8.71 10.81 11.99
C GLY A 185 -9.39 12.17 11.76
N GLU A 186 -8.88 13.01 10.86
CA GLU A 186 -9.47 14.31 10.53
C GLU A 186 -10.84 14.12 9.89
N THR A 187 -11.82 14.90 10.36
CA THR A 187 -13.20 14.92 9.84
C THR A 187 -13.58 16.32 9.37
N LYS A 188 -14.36 16.40 8.29
CA LYS A 188 -14.90 17.66 7.74
C LYS A 188 -16.33 17.47 7.28
N GLU A 189 -17.21 18.41 7.62
CA GLU A 189 -18.55 18.50 7.05
C GLU A 189 -18.51 19.34 5.77
N VAL A 190 -18.92 18.75 4.65
CA VAL A 190 -18.89 19.38 3.33
C VAL A 190 -20.11 18.96 2.51
N SER A 191 -20.41 19.67 1.41
CA SER A 191 -21.46 19.20 0.50
C SER A 191 -21.05 17.88 -0.20
N PRO A 192 -22.00 17.06 -0.66
CA PRO A 192 -21.70 15.83 -1.41
C PRO A 192 -20.77 16.03 -2.61
N GLU A 193 -20.93 17.14 -3.33
CA GLU A 193 -20.10 17.48 -4.51
C GLU A 193 -18.65 17.82 -4.12
N VAL A 194 -18.47 18.52 -3.00
CA VAL A 194 -17.15 18.81 -2.45
C VAL A 194 -16.50 17.52 -1.93
N ALA A 195 -17.26 16.64 -1.27
CA ALA A 195 -16.77 15.35 -0.81
C ALA A 195 -16.21 14.52 -1.96
N LEU A 196 -16.94 14.41 -3.08
CA LEU A 196 -16.49 13.74 -4.30
C LEU A 196 -15.14 14.29 -4.78
N THR A 197 -15.01 15.61 -4.86
CA THR A 197 -13.77 16.27 -5.32
C THR A 197 -12.60 16.03 -4.37
N MET A 198 -12.85 16.06 -3.05
CA MET A 198 -11.83 15.86 -2.03
C MET A 198 -11.22 14.46 -2.06
N VAL A 199 -12.03 13.42 -2.19
CA VAL A 199 -11.56 12.02 -2.12
C VAL A 199 -11.00 11.52 -3.45
N CYS A 200 -11.42 12.11 -4.57
CA CYS A 200 -10.96 11.75 -5.91
C CYS A 200 -9.80 12.60 -6.43
N ALA A 201 -9.31 13.57 -5.64
CA ALA A 201 -8.11 14.31 -5.98
C ALA A 201 -6.93 13.33 -6.06
N LYS A 202 -6.50 13.03 -7.31
CA LYS A 202 -5.41 12.10 -7.60
C LYS A 202 -4.19 12.44 -6.73
N SER A 203 -3.80 11.48 -5.89
CA SER A 203 -2.49 11.46 -5.25
C SER A 203 -1.41 11.06 -6.26
#